data_AF-A0A9Q4KSK0-F1
#
_entry.id   AF-A0A9Q4KSK0-F1
#
_cell.length_a   1.000
_cell.length_b   1.000
_cell.length_c   1.000
_cell.angle_alpha   90.00
_cell.angle_beta   90.00
_cell.angle_gamma   90.00
#
_symmetry.space_group_name_H-M   'P 1'
#
loop_
_entity.id
_entity.type
_entity.pdbx_description
1 polymer ?
#
loop_
_entity_poly.entity_id
_entity_poly.type
_entity_poly.pdbx_seq_one_letter_code
_entity_poly.pdbx_strand_id
1 'polypeptide(L)'
;MNEYLKNRAFAGQVARAGESPIVALSYKNTDSESIPFGVFVTGIEKDAKKITKASDNILGVSLKMGTKAENKSGEILSVLAIPHGAEVWVQGTDAHGLAVGDDVKVEATKGKDAGKVAKAPTLSLTSAEGKFYVTGVAGSLVKLMRKE
;
A
#
# COMPACT_ATOMS: atom_id res chain seq x y z
N MET A 1 21.53 20.63 -9.37
CA MET A 1 20.69 19.42 -9.31
C MET A 1 19.25 19.87 -9.09
N ASN A 2 18.37 19.63 -10.06
CA ASN A 2 17.02 20.23 -10.14
C ASN A 2 16.14 19.81 -8.95
N GLU A 3 15.54 20.74 -8.20
CA GLU A 3 14.67 20.45 -7.04
C GLU A 3 13.51 19.49 -7.41
N TYR A 4 13.11 19.52 -8.67
CA TYR A 4 12.10 18.63 -9.26
C TYR A 4 12.39 17.12 -9.11
N LEU A 5 13.66 16.74 -8.97
CA LEU A 5 14.07 15.32 -8.79
C LEU A 5 14.13 14.89 -7.33
N LYS A 6 14.20 15.81 -6.36
CA LYS A 6 14.37 15.48 -4.93
C LYS A 6 13.09 14.95 -4.26
N ASN A 7 11.90 15.26 -4.79
CA ASN A 7 10.62 14.98 -4.13
C ASN A 7 9.67 14.06 -4.93
N ARG A 8 10.18 13.23 -5.84
CA ARG A 8 9.32 12.26 -6.56
C ARG A 8 8.91 11.12 -5.63
N ALA A 9 7.67 11.17 -5.14
CA ALA A 9 6.99 10.05 -4.53
C ALA A 9 6.33 9.19 -5.60
N PHE A 10 6.51 7.88 -5.54
CA PHE A 10 5.83 6.93 -6.40
C PHE A 10 5.08 5.90 -5.56
N ALA A 11 3.88 5.51 -6.01
CA ALA A 11 3.12 4.45 -5.36
C ALA A 11 3.92 3.13 -5.36
N GLY A 12 4.03 2.49 -4.20
CA GLY A 12 4.79 1.26 -4.01
C GLY A 12 6.30 1.47 -3.95
N GLN A 13 6.76 2.69 -3.72
CA GLN A 13 8.17 3.00 -3.46
C GLN A 13 8.47 2.90 -1.96
N VAL A 14 9.53 2.17 -1.61
CA VAL A 14 10.10 2.19 -0.27
C VAL A 14 10.83 3.51 -0.08
N ALA A 15 10.34 4.34 0.84
CA ALA A 15 10.86 5.68 1.10
C ALA A 15 12.03 5.68 2.08
N ARG A 16 12.04 4.71 3.00
CA ARG A 16 13.11 4.51 3.99
C ARG A 16 13.22 3.03 4.35
N ALA A 17 14.43 2.50 4.33
CA ALA A 17 14.72 1.22 4.98
C ALA A 17 14.82 1.44 6.50
N GLY A 18 14.13 0.59 7.26
CA GLY A 18 14.19 0.59 8.72
C GLY A 18 15.39 -0.21 9.22
N GLU A 19 15.33 -0.58 10.50
CA GLU A 19 16.33 -1.44 11.15
C GLU A 19 16.27 -2.89 10.64
N SER A 20 15.10 -3.28 10.14
CA SER A 20 14.86 -4.60 9.54
C SER A 20 15.13 -4.57 8.03
N PRO A 21 15.64 -5.68 7.45
CA PRO A 21 15.80 -5.79 6.00
C PRO A 21 14.45 -5.65 5.30
N ILE A 22 14.45 -4.93 4.18
CA ILE A 22 13.27 -4.82 3.31
C ILE A 22 13.19 -6.09 2.46
N VAL A 23 12.23 -6.96 2.80
CA VAL A 23 11.96 -8.20 2.07
C VAL A 23 10.59 -8.10 1.43
N ALA A 24 10.57 -8.01 0.10
CA ALA A 24 9.34 -8.14 -0.68
C ALA A 24 9.24 -9.57 -1.20
N LEU A 25 8.12 -10.23 -0.92
CA LEU A 25 7.87 -11.59 -1.39
C LEU A 25 7.06 -11.57 -2.68
N SER A 26 7.25 -12.60 -3.48
CA SER A 26 6.57 -12.78 -4.77
C SER A 26 5.24 -13.49 -4.57
N TYR A 27 4.16 -12.89 -5.05
CA TYR A 27 2.83 -13.48 -5.07
C TYR A 27 2.26 -13.44 -6.48
N LYS A 28 1.31 -14.33 -6.78
CA LYS A 28 0.56 -14.32 -8.03
C LYS A 28 -0.70 -13.47 -7.85
N ASN A 29 -0.93 -12.52 -8.75
CA ASN A 29 -2.22 -11.82 -8.81
C ASN A 29 -3.29 -12.81 -9.28
N THR A 30 -4.24 -13.10 -8.40
CA THR A 30 -5.36 -14.03 -8.68
C THR A 30 -6.70 -13.32 -8.80
N ASP A 31 -6.72 -11.98 -8.75
CA ASP A 31 -7.89 -11.22 -9.17
C ASP A 31 -8.06 -11.26 -10.68
N SER A 32 -9.30 -11.07 -11.13
CA SER A 32 -9.62 -10.89 -12.55
C SER A 32 -9.11 -9.55 -13.11
N GLU A 33 -8.67 -8.63 -12.24
CA GLU A 33 -8.23 -7.29 -12.59
C GLU A 33 -6.77 -7.03 -12.21
N SER A 34 -6.19 -5.99 -12.81
CA SER A 34 -4.88 -5.49 -12.39
C SER A 34 -4.92 -4.94 -10.96
N ILE A 35 -3.87 -5.23 -10.20
CA ILE A 35 -3.61 -4.65 -8.87
C ILE A 35 -2.67 -3.44 -9.05
N PRO A 36 -3.10 -2.21 -8.67
CA PRO A 36 -2.24 -1.04 -8.71
C PRO A 36 -1.00 -1.19 -7.82
N PHE A 37 0.03 -0.38 -8.06
CA PHE A 37 1.15 -0.28 -7.11
C PHE A 37 0.77 0.59 -5.91
N GLY A 38 1.39 0.32 -4.77
CA GLY A 38 1.20 1.10 -3.54
C GLY A 38 -0.18 0.92 -2.92
N VAL A 39 -0.86 -0.20 -3.16
CA VAL A 39 -2.11 -0.53 -2.45
C VAL A 39 -1.87 -1.70 -1.52
N PHE A 40 -2.64 -1.76 -0.44
CA PHE A 40 -2.69 -2.92 0.41
C PHE A 40 -3.39 -4.07 -0.34
N VAL A 41 -2.85 -5.28 -0.16
CA VAL A 41 -3.38 -6.51 -0.76
C VAL A 41 -3.62 -7.55 0.31
N THR A 42 -4.54 -8.46 -0.01
CA THR A 42 -4.87 -9.65 0.79
C THR A 42 -4.53 -10.91 0.01
N GLY A 43 -4.58 -12.06 0.66
CA GLY A 43 -4.37 -13.35 0.02
C GLY A 43 -3.97 -14.44 1.00
N ILE A 44 -3.74 -15.63 0.46
CA ILE A 44 -3.43 -16.85 1.18
C ILE A 44 -2.30 -17.54 0.41
N GLU A 45 -1.34 -18.12 1.14
CA GLU A 45 -0.17 -18.81 0.56
C GLU A 45 0.63 -17.94 -0.43
N LYS A 46 0.57 -18.24 -1.73
CA LYS A 46 1.30 -17.54 -2.80
C LYS A 46 0.40 -16.70 -3.70
N ASP A 47 -0.86 -16.53 -3.31
CA ASP A 47 -1.83 -15.74 -4.06
C ASP A 47 -2.04 -14.38 -3.42
N ALA A 48 -2.17 -13.34 -4.26
CA ALA A 48 -2.53 -11.99 -3.86
C ALA A 48 -3.79 -11.52 -4.62
N LYS A 49 -4.62 -10.74 -3.91
CA LYS A 49 -5.89 -10.16 -4.34
C LYS A 49 -6.07 -8.77 -3.72
N LYS A 50 -6.98 -8.00 -4.28
CA LYS A 50 -7.52 -6.74 -3.76
C LYS A 50 -8.33 -7.01 -2.50
N ILE A 51 -8.35 -6.00 -1.62
CA ILE A 51 -9.08 -6.03 -0.37
C ILE A 51 -10.53 -5.65 -0.65
N THR A 52 -11.46 -6.58 -0.43
CA THR A 52 -12.88 -6.41 -0.81
C THR A 52 -13.84 -6.46 0.36
N LYS A 53 -13.37 -6.90 1.54
CA LYS A 53 -14.19 -6.99 2.76
C LYS A 53 -13.37 -6.65 4.00
N ALA A 54 -14.06 -6.14 5.02
CA ALA A 54 -13.43 -5.70 6.27
C ALA A 54 -12.65 -6.82 7.00
N SER A 55 -13.01 -8.09 6.77
CA SER A 55 -12.38 -9.26 7.39
C SER A 55 -11.18 -9.81 6.60
N ASP A 56 -10.77 -9.17 5.50
CA ASP A 56 -9.60 -9.61 4.75
C ASP A 56 -8.32 -9.39 5.58
N ASN A 57 -7.38 -10.33 5.50
CA ASN A 57 -6.08 -10.21 6.15
C ASN A 57 -5.12 -9.43 5.26
N ILE A 58 -4.34 -8.52 5.84
CA ILE A 58 -3.27 -7.84 5.11
C ILE A 58 -2.11 -8.80 4.88
N LEU A 59 -1.71 -8.98 3.61
CA LEU A 59 -0.40 -9.53 3.26
C LEU A 59 0.69 -8.46 3.28
N GLY A 60 0.37 -7.27 2.77
CA GLY A 60 1.30 -6.15 2.69
C GLY A 60 0.89 -5.16 1.60
N VAL A 61 1.87 -4.39 1.12
CA VAL A 61 1.70 -3.38 0.08
C VAL A 61 2.34 -3.85 -1.23
N SER A 62 1.63 -3.68 -2.35
CA SER A 62 2.19 -3.94 -3.68
C SER A 62 3.29 -2.94 -4.03
N LEU A 63 4.46 -3.44 -4.43
CA LEU A 63 5.61 -2.59 -4.79
C LEU A 63 5.72 -2.38 -6.30
N LYS A 64 6.25 -1.21 -6.68
CA LYS A 64 6.68 -0.94 -8.06
C LYS A 64 8.11 -1.44 -8.27
N MET A 65 8.26 -2.60 -8.88
CA MET A 65 9.54 -3.05 -9.41
C MET A 65 9.71 -2.42 -10.81
N GLY A 66 10.76 -1.63 -11.01
CA GLY A 66 10.94 -0.72 -12.16
C GLY A 66 10.85 -1.32 -13.56
N THR A 67 10.68 -2.63 -13.69
CA THR A 67 10.45 -3.38 -14.93
C THR A 67 8.96 -3.47 -15.33
N LYS A 68 8.02 -3.12 -14.44
CA LYS A 68 6.58 -3.26 -14.69
C LYS A 68 5.82 -1.93 -14.56
N ALA A 69 4.80 -1.76 -15.41
CA ALA A 69 3.90 -0.61 -15.40
C ALA A 69 2.67 -0.84 -14.49
N GLU A 70 2.25 -2.09 -14.28
CA GLU A 70 1.13 -2.50 -13.43
C GLU A 70 1.28 -4.00 -13.06
N ASN A 71 0.49 -4.50 -12.09
CA ASN A 71 0.42 -5.94 -11.77
C ASN A 71 -0.83 -6.57 -12.40
N LYS A 72 -0.71 -7.10 -13.62
CA LYS A 72 -1.84 -7.68 -14.35
C LYS A 72 -2.34 -8.99 -13.71
N SER A 73 -3.58 -9.37 -14.03
CA SER A 73 -4.14 -10.66 -13.63
C SER A 73 -3.24 -11.81 -14.08
N GLY A 74 -2.99 -12.78 -13.19
CA GLY A 74 -2.15 -13.95 -13.44
C GLY A 74 -0.63 -13.69 -13.34
N GLU A 75 -0.18 -12.43 -13.27
CA GLU A 75 1.24 -12.10 -13.15
C GLU A 75 1.77 -12.16 -11.72
N ILE A 76 3.08 -12.30 -11.61
CA ILE A 76 3.79 -12.16 -10.34
C ILE A 76 3.95 -10.68 -9.97
N LEU A 77 3.57 -10.34 -8.74
CA LEU A 77 3.80 -9.04 -8.12
C LEU A 77 4.63 -9.19 -6.85
N SER A 78 5.31 -8.11 -6.48
CA SER A 78 6.10 -8.04 -5.25
C SER A 78 5.26 -7.37 -4.16
N VAL A 79 5.12 -8.03 -3.02
CA VAL A 79 4.36 -7.52 -1.87
C VAL A 79 5.29 -7.39 -0.68
N LEU A 80 5.30 -6.22 -0.07
CA LEU A 80 6.09 -5.91 1.12
C LEU A 80 5.19 -5.90 2.35
N ALA A 81 5.44 -6.82 3.28
CA ALA A 81 5.02 -6.64 4.66
C ALA A 81 5.90 -5.55 5.28
N ILE A 82 5.31 -4.45 5.75
CA ILE A 82 6.07 -3.27 6.19
C ILE A 82 6.74 -3.57 7.53
N PRO A 83 8.08 -3.68 7.58
CA PRO A 83 8.76 -3.98 8.83
C PRO A 83 8.93 -2.72 9.69
N HIS A 84 9.41 -2.90 10.92
CA HIS A 84 9.65 -1.78 11.84
C HIS A 84 10.66 -0.77 11.28
N GLY A 85 10.36 0.51 11.46
CA GLY A 85 11.17 1.64 11.01
C GLY A 85 11.18 1.88 9.48
N ALA A 86 10.52 1.03 8.70
CA ALA A 86 10.42 1.21 7.26
C ALA A 86 9.26 2.15 6.88
N GLU A 87 9.47 2.93 5.83
CA GLU A 87 8.45 3.80 5.26
C GLU A 87 8.16 3.41 3.81
N VAL A 88 6.89 3.44 3.43
CA VAL A 88 6.45 3.18 2.05
C VAL A 88 5.43 4.21 1.61
N TRP A 89 5.50 4.62 0.36
CA TRP A 89 4.49 5.44 -0.29
C TRP A 89 3.36 4.56 -0.82
N VAL A 90 2.15 4.80 -0.34
CA VAL A 90 0.91 4.13 -0.75
C VAL A 90 -0.05 5.09 -1.44
N GLN A 91 -1.04 4.55 -2.13
CA GLN A 91 -2.11 5.32 -2.73
C GLN A 91 -3.17 5.68 -1.69
N GLY A 92 -3.45 6.97 -1.57
CA GLY A 92 -4.67 7.45 -0.94
C GLY A 92 -5.84 7.42 -1.93
N THR A 93 -7.06 7.35 -1.41
CA THR A 93 -8.26 7.69 -2.20
C THR A 93 -8.21 9.15 -2.67
N ASP A 94 -8.98 9.51 -3.69
CA ASP A 94 -8.99 10.89 -4.24
C ASP A 94 -9.26 11.97 -3.17
N ALA A 95 -10.07 11.63 -2.15
CA ALA A 95 -10.36 12.48 -0.99
C ALA A 95 -9.89 11.86 0.34
N HIS A 96 -8.65 11.33 0.38
CA HIS A 96 -8.15 10.59 1.54
C HIS A 96 -8.16 11.38 2.86
N GLY A 97 -8.01 12.72 2.82
CA GLY A 97 -8.14 13.59 4.00
C GLY A 97 -7.08 13.36 5.10
N LEU A 98 -6.04 12.59 4.81
CA LEU A 98 -4.96 12.24 5.75
C LEU A 98 -3.91 13.34 5.81
N ALA A 99 -3.44 13.63 7.02
CA ALA A 99 -2.31 14.50 7.31
C ALA A 99 -1.21 13.73 8.07
N VAL A 100 -0.01 14.31 8.16
CA VAL A 100 1.09 13.73 8.96
C VAL A 100 0.67 13.57 10.41
N GLY A 101 0.92 12.38 10.98
CA GLY A 101 0.51 11.99 12.32
C GLY A 101 -0.86 11.31 12.40
N ASP A 102 -1.67 11.36 11.33
CA ASP A 102 -2.96 10.66 11.32
C ASP A 102 -2.78 9.14 11.29
N ASP A 103 -3.78 8.46 11.87
CA ASP A 103 -3.94 7.02 11.74
C ASP A 103 -4.40 6.64 10.35
N VAL A 104 -3.82 5.56 9.83
CA VAL A 104 -4.16 5.05 8.51
C VAL A 104 -5.28 4.01 8.65
N LYS A 105 -6.34 4.19 7.86
CA LYS A 105 -7.32 3.15 7.57
C LYS A 105 -7.24 2.76 6.10
N VAL A 106 -7.51 1.49 5.83
CA VAL A 106 -7.47 0.91 4.49
C VAL A 106 -8.90 0.64 4.02
N GLU A 107 -9.21 1.04 2.80
CA GLU A 107 -10.50 0.85 2.16
C GLU A 107 -10.68 -0.62 1.74
N ALA A 108 -11.72 -1.26 2.25
CA ALA A 108 -12.06 -2.64 2.00
C ALA A 108 -13.30 -2.73 1.11
N THR A 109 -13.15 -2.39 -0.17
CA THR A 109 -14.28 -2.29 -1.10
C THR A 109 -13.99 -2.97 -2.42
N LYS A 110 -15.04 -3.22 -3.22
CA LYS A 110 -14.86 -3.60 -4.63
C LYS A 110 -14.62 -2.34 -5.46
N GLY A 111 -13.69 -2.43 -6.41
CA GLY A 111 -13.46 -1.38 -7.41
C GLY A 111 -12.19 -0.57 -7.18
N LYS A 112 -12.22 0.70 -7.62
CA LYS A 112 -11.01 1.51 -7.83
C LYS A 112 -10.22 1.85 -6.55
N ASP A 113 -10.88 1.83 -5.40
CA ASP A 113 -10.28 2.25 -4.12
C ASP A 113 -9.89 1.08 -3.22
N ALA A 114 -10.10 -0.16 -3.68
CA ALA A 114 -9.70 -1.36 -2.94
C ALA A 114 -8.23 -1.31 -2.51
N GLY A 115 -7.98 -1.40 -1.20
CA GLY A 115 -6.63 -1.39 -0.64
C GLY A 115 -5.95 -0.01 -0.57
N LYS A 116 -6.61 1.07 -1.00
CA LYS A 116 -6.10 2.43 -0.80
C LYS A 116 -6.33 2.90 0.63
N VAL A 117 -5.64 3.96 1.03
CA VAL A 117 -5.77 4.54 2.37
C VAL A 117 -6.64 5.79 2.40
N ALA A 118 -7.37 5.98 3.50
CA ALA A 118 -8.16 7.18 3.78
C ALA A 118 -8.30 7.40 5.28
N LYS A 119 -8.61 8.64 5.69
CA LYS A 119 -8.94 8.99 7.07
C LYS A 119 -10.30 8.42 7.48
N ALA A 120 -11.25 8.43 6.54
CA ALA A 120 -12.59 7.89 6.70
C ALA A 120 -12.98 7.09 5.44
N PRO A 121 -12.51 5.83 5.31
CA PRO A 121 -12.93 4.97 4.19
C PRO A 121 -14.40 4.59 4.32
N THR A 122 -15.00 4.20 3.21
CA THR A 122 -16.40 3.75 3.14
C THR A 122 -16.60 2.46 3.94
N LEU A 123 -15.68 1.50 3.78
CA LEU A 123 -15.57 0.31 4.60
C LEU A 123 -14.12 0.17 5.08
N SER A 124 -13.92 0.21 6.40
CA SER A 124 -12.59 0.05 6.99
C SER A 124 -12.19 -1.44 7.03
N LEU A 125 -10.96 -1.73 6.60
CA LEU A 125 -10.33 -3.03 6.84
C LEU A 125 -9.90 -3.13 8.30
N THR A 126 -10.51 -4.04 9.07
CA THR A 126 -10.26 -4.15 10.51
C THR A 126 -8.84 -4.61 10.81
N SER A 127 -8.25 -5.45 9.94
CA SER A 127 -6.90 -5.96 10.12
C SER A 127 -5.81 -4.89 9.97
N ALA A 128 -6.14 -3.67 9.51
CA ALA A 128 -5.23 -2.54 9.40
C ALA A 128 -5.34 -1.54 10.58
N GLU A 129 -6.44 -1.57 11.32
CA GLU A 129 -6.78 -0.51 12.27
C GLU A 129 -5.73 -0.39 13.37
N GLY A 130 -5.29 0.85 13.62
CA GLY A 130 -4.29 1.14 14.64
C GLY A 130 -2.89 0.59 14.37
N LYS A 131 -2.60 0.06 13.17
CA LYS A 131 -1.28 -0.52 12.86
C LYS A 131 -0.32 0.43 12.14
N PHE A 132 -0.84 1.46 11.48
CA PHE A 132 -0.04 2.35 10.64
C PHE A 132 -0.42 3.81 10.89
N TYR A 133 0.54 4.70 10.67
CA TYR A 133 0.36 6.14 10.77
C TYR A 133 1.09 6.86 9.64
N VAL A 134 0.66 8.08 9.35
CA VAL A 134 1.18 8.88 8.23
C VAL A 134 2.43 9.64 8.64
N THR A 135 3.48 9.52 7.83
CA THR A 135 4.76 10.25 8.00
C THR A 135 5.05 11.23 6.86
N GLY A 136 4.19 11.29 5.84
CA GLY A 136 4.29 12.26 4.74
C GLY A 136 3.10 12.18 3.80
N VAL A 137 2.80 13.28 3.10
CA VAL A 137 1.72 13.36 2.10
C VAL A 137 2.24 14.10 0.88
N ALA A 138 1.96 13.57 -0.31
CA ALA A 138 2.37 14.15 -1.59
C ALA A 138 1.28 13.91 -2.65
N GLY A 139 0.40 14.90 -2.84
CA GLY A 139 -0.75 14.75 -3.74
C GLY A 139 -1.67 13.62 -3.26
N SER A 140 -1.96 12.65 -4.13
CA SER A 140 -2.74 11.46 -3.80
C SER A 140 -1.93 10.33 -3.14
N LEU A 141 -0.64 10.54 -2.86
CA LEU A 141 0.21 9.56 -2.21
C LEU A 141 0.40 9.89 -0.72
N VAL A 142 0.42 8.83 0.07
CA VAL A 142 0.59 8.89 1.52
C VAL A 142 1.79 8.04 1.88
N LYS A 143 2.77 8.62 2.57
CA LYS A 143 3.88 7.88 3.16
C LYS A 143 3.45 7.42 4.54
N LEU A 144 3.60 6.13 4.80
CA LEU A 144 3.23 5.55 6.08
C LEU A 144 4.33 4.70 6.67
N MET A 145 4.25 4.54 7.99
CA MET A 145 5.08 3.69 8.81
C MET A 145 4.19 2.86 9.73
N ARG A 146 4.69 1.70 10.17
CA ARG A 146 4.04 0.88 11.18
C ARG A 146 4.14 1.57 12.56
N LYS A 147 3.05 1.57 13.32
CA LYS A 147 3.05 1.96 14.73
C LYS A 147 3.77 0.90 15.56
N GLU A 148 4.54 1.35 16.54
CA GLU A 148 5.18 0.50 17.55
C GLU A 148 4.16 -0.02 18.55
#